data_AF-A0AAZ3NZI3-F1
#
_entry.id   AF-A0AAZ3NZI3-F1
#
_cell.length_a   1.000
_cell.length_b   1.000
_cell.length_c   1.000
_cell.angle_alpha   90.00
_cell.angle_beta   90.00
_cell.angle_gamma   90.00
#
_symmetry.space_group_name_H-M   'P 1'
#
loop_
_entity.id
_entity.type
_entity.pdbx_description
1 polymer ?
#
loop_
_entity_poly.entity_id
_entity_poly.type
_entity_poly.pdbx_seq_one_letter_code
_entity_poly.pdbx_strand_id
1 'polypeptide(L)'
;EERPFFLYVAFHDTHRCGHSQPQYGAFCENFGNGQSGMGRIPDWKPEYYNPDQVKVPQFVPDTPVARADLAAQYTTVSRLDQGIGLVLAELREAGYENDTLVIYSSDNGIPFPNGRTNLYGSGTAEPMLVSSPEHRERWGGTSQAYVSLLDITPTLLDWFSIPYPSYFLPGTPTTPVSLTGRSLLPALVTEPSPAAWHTVYASQSLHEVTMYYPIRSIHQGAYRLLHNLHYRMPFPIDQDFYVSPTFQDLLNNTLTGRPTGWFKTLQQYYYRDRWELFDLRSDPEEAVNLAGDPALAPVLESLRDRLLKWQWDTGDPWVCGPDAVLEDKLEPHCRPLYNGL
;
A
#
# COMPACT_ATOMS: atom_id res chain seq x y z
N GLU A 1 14.02 -37.00 -8.15
CA GLU A 1 14.18 -36.07 -7.02
C GLU A 1 12.94 -35.20 -6.95
N GLU A 2 12.31 -35.12 -5.79
CA GLU A 2 11.24 -34.15 -5.52
C GLU A 2 11.87 -32.80 -5.21
N ARG A 3 11.39 -31.73 -5.86
CA ARG A 3 11.91 -30.36 -5.68
C ARG A 3 10.93 -29.57 -4.80
N PRO A 4 11.41 -28.73 -3.86
CA PRO A 4 10.59 -27.69 -3.27
C PRO A 4 9.96 -26.79 -4.34
N PHE A 5 8.80 -26.20 -4.05
CA PHE A 5 8.14 -25.26 -4.94
C PHE A 5 7.91 -23.90 -4.27
N PHE A 6 7.81 -22.88 -5.10
CA PHE A 6 7.26 -21.58 -4.75
C PHE A 6 6.14 -21.29 -5.74
N LEU A 7 4.92 -21.11 -5.25
CA LEU A 7 3.75 -20.79 -6.05
C LEU A 7 3.29 -19.37 -5.71
N TYR A 8 3.32 -18.48 -6.71
CA TYR A 8 2.80 -17.12 -6.58
C TYR A 8 1.43 -17.03 -7.27
N VAL A 9 0.37 -16.91 -6.47
CA VAL A 9 -1.00 -16.71 -6.95
C VAL A 9 -1.37 -15.24 -6.80
N ALA A 10 -1.24 -14.48 -7.89
CA ALA A 10 -1.62 -13.08 -7.95
C ALA A 10 -3.06 -12.94 -8.44
N PHE A 11 -4.03 -12.93 -7.52
CA PHE A 11 -5.41 -12.64 -7.86
C PHE A 11 -5.54 -11.24 -8.47
N HIS A 12 -6.41 -11.09 -9.47
CA HIS A 12 -6.77 -9.77 -9.99
C HIS A 12 -7.90 -9.12 -9.19
N ASP A 13 -8.76 -9.92 -8.57
CA ASP A 13 -9.72 -9.42 -7.59
C ASP A 13 -8.96 -8.85 -6.39
N THR A 14 -9.30 -7.68 -5.84
CA THR A 14 -10.52 -6.89 -6.09
C THR A 14 -10.26 -5.61 -6.89
N HIS A 15 -9.44 -5.67 -7.95
CA HIS A 15 -9.20 -4.51 -8.81
C HIS A 15 -10.51 -4.00 -9.43
N ARG A 16 -10.56 -2.69 -9.72
CA ARG A 16 -11.69 -2.09 -10.44
C ARG A 16 -11.77 -2.62 -11.88
N CYS A 17 -12.97 -2.55 -12.41
CA CYS A 17 -13.31 -3.07 -13.73
C CYS A 17 -14.03 -2.03 -14.59
N GLY A 18 -14.48 -0.92 -13.99
CA GLY A 18 -15.26 0.12 -14.66
C GLY A 18 -14.58 0.78 -15.86
N HIS A 19 -13.25 0.90 -15.87
CA HIS A 19 -12.51 1.45 -17.01
C HIS A 19 -12.37 0.43 -18.15
N SER A 20 -12.00 -0.81 -17.84
CA SER A 20 -11.61 -1.82 -18.82
C SER A 20 -12.78 -2.67 -19.32
N GLN A 21 -13.70 -3.08 -18.44
CA GLN A 21 -14.78 -4.03 -18.71
C GLN A 21 -16.08 -3.62 -17.98
N PRO A 22 -16.63 -2.42 -18.27
CA PRO A 22 -17.76 -1.86 -17.54
C PRO A 22 -19.01 -2.75 -17.52
N GLN A 23 -19.19 -3.64 -18.51
CA GLN A 23 -20.30 -4.58 -18.57
C GLN A 23 -20.34 -5.57 -17.39
N TYR A 24 -19.21 -5.78 -16.70
CA TYR A 24 -19.14 -6.66 -15.54
C TYR A 24 -19.32 -5.93 -14.20
N GLY A 25 -19.60 -4.63 -14.22
CA GLY A 25 -19.77 -3.80 -13.03
C GLY A 25 -18.49 -3.09 -12.58
N ALA A 26 -18.59 -2.30 -11.52
CA ALA A 26 -17.51 -1.41 -11.07
C ALA A 26 -16.26 -2.19 -10.61
N PHE A 27 -16.45 -3.40 -10.07
CA PHE A 27 -15.43 -4.30 -9.54
C PHE A 27 -15.47 -5.68 -10.20
N CYS A 28 -16.00 -5.78 -11.43
CA CYS A 28 -16.19 -7.06 -12.14
C CYS A 28 -17.07 -8.04 -11.32
N GLU A 29 -17.91 -7.52 -10.42
CA GLU A 29 -18.73 -8.30 -9.49
C GLU A 29 -19.84 -9.09 -10.20
N ASN A 30 -20.07 -8.82 -11.49
CA ASN A 30 -21.00 -9.60 -12.31
C ASN A 30 -20.31 -10.67 -13.16
N PHE A 31 -18.99 -10.60 -13.36
CA PHE A 31 -18.27 -11.58 -14.18
C PHE A 31 -18.39 -13.00 -13.60
N GLY A 32 -18.95 -13.92 -14.38
CA GLY A 32 -19.11 -15.32 -13.97
C GLY A 32 -20.29 -15.58 -13.03
N ASN A 33 -21.19 -14.61 -12.81
CA ASN A 33 -22.27 -14.73 -11.82
C ASN A 33 -23.46 -15.61 -12.27
N GLY A 34 -23.44 -16.13 -13.51
CA GLY A 34 -24.49 -16.98 -14.08
C GLY A 34 -25.63 -16.21 -14.76
N GLN A 35 -25.65 -14.88 -14.73
CA GLN A 35 -26.61 -14.07 -15.47
C GLN A 35 -26.32 -14.06 -16.97
N SER A 36 -27.33 -13.69 -17.77
CA SER A 36 -27.21 -13.61 -19.22
C SER A 36 -26.06 -12.69 -19.64
N GLY A 37 -25.15 -13.19 -20.48
CA GLY A 37 -23.99 -12.44 -20.98
C GLY A 37 -22.79 -12.39 -20.03
N MET A 38 -22.89 -12.94 -18.81
CA MET A 38 -21.82 -12.86 -17.80
C MET A 38 -20.98 -14.13 -17.68
N GLY A 39 -21.41 -15.23 -18.30
CA GLY A 39 -20.80 -16.55 -18.10
C GLY A 39 -21.06 -17.10 -16.69
N ARG A 40 -20.42 -18.22 -16.36
CA ARG A 40 -20.54 -18.86 -15.05
C ARG A 40 -19.20 -19.40 -14.58
N ILE A 41 -18.78 -19.01 -13.39
CA ILE A 41 -17.68 -19.66 -12.65
C ILE A 41 -18.32 -20.72 -11.76
N PRO A 42 -18.15 -22.03 -12.04
CA PRO A 42 -18.88 -23.09 -11.33
C PRO A 42 -18.61 -23.13 -9.82
N ASP A 43 -17.38 -22.82 -9.41
CA ASP A 43 -16.91 -22.91 -8.03
C ASP A 43 -17.16 -21.63 -7.22
N TRP A 44 -17.60 -20.55 -7.88
CA TRP A 44 -17.94 -19.30 -7.21
C TRP A 44 -19.43 -19.25 -6.90
N LYS A 45 -19.75 -18.91 -5.64
CA LYS A 45 -21.09 -18.60 -5.16
C LYS A 45 -21.17 -17.09 -4.94
N PRO A 46 -21.83 -16.31 -5.81
CA PRO A 46 -21.93 -14.86 -5.64
C PRO A 46 -22.63 -14.49 -4.33
N GLU A 47 -22.01 -13.59 -3.56
CA GLU A 47 -22.56 -12.98 -2.35
C GLU A 47 -22.78 -11.49 -2.59
N TYR A 48 -24.04 -11.05 -2.56
CA TYR A 48 -24.39 -9.66 -2.81
C TYR A 48 -24.63 -8.91 -1.50
N TYR A 49 -24.15 -7.67 -1.45
CA TYR A 49 -24.22 -6.83 -0.26
C TYR A 49 -25.18 -5.67 -0.47
N ASN A 50 -25.96 -5.33 0.55
CA ASN A 50 -26.77 -4.12 0.54
C ASN A 50 -25.84 -2.91 0.81
N PRO A 51 -25.87 -1.86 -0.04
CA PRO A 51 -25.12 -0.61 0.20
C PRO A 51 -25.34 0.02 1.59
N ASP A 52 -26.49 -0.19 2.21
CA ASP A 52 -26.77 0.35 3.55
C ASP A 52 -26.03 -0.41 4.67
N GLN A 53 -25.49 -1.60 4.38
CA GLN A 53 -24.85 -2.49 5.35
C GLN A 53 -23.31 -2.51 5.24
N VAL A 54 -22.74 -1.87 4.22
CA VAL A 54 -21.28 -1.79 4.06
C VAL A 54 -20.67 -0.85 5.09
N LYS A 55 -19.45 -1.16 5.53
CA LYS A 55 -18.67 -0.25 6.35
C LYS A 55 -17.99 0.73 5.42
N VAL A 56 -18.31 2.01 5.58
CA VAL A 56 -17.66 3.10 4.83
C VAL A 56 -16.38 3.48 5.58
N PRO A 57 -15.18 3.23 5.02
CA PRO A 57 -13.95 3.74 5.61
C PRO A 57 -14.00 5.26 5.68
N GLN A 58 -13.48 5.88 6.73
CA GLN A 58 -13.62 7.33 6.94
C GLN A 58 -13.02 8.18 5.81
N PHE A 59 -11.97 7.66 5.14
CA PHE A 59 -11.37 8.32 3.98
C PHE A 59 -12.19 8.19 2.68
N VAL A 60 -13.30 7.46 2.69
CA VAL A 60 -14.25 7.34 1.57
C VAL A 60 -15.43 8.28 1.82
N PRO A 61 -15.89 9.06 0.82
CA PRO A 61 -17.09 9.88 0.96
C PRO A 61 -18.31 9.04 1.35
N ASP A 62 -19.05 9.44 2.39
CA ASP A 62 -20.26 8.72 2.80
C ASP A 62 -21.47 9.19 1.95
N THR A 63 -21.56 8.68 0.73
CA THR A 63 -22.64 8.95 -0.22
C THR A 63 -23.28 7.64 -0.71
N PRO A 64 -24.54 7.66 -1.18
CA PRO A 64 -25.17 6.48 -1.76
C PRO A 64 -24.36 5.87 -2.91
N VAL A 65 -23.65 6.71 -3.68
CA VAL A 65 -22.81 6.26 -4.80
C VAL A 65 -21.60 5.48 -4.29
N ALA A 66 -20.87 6.01 -3.30
CA ALA A 66 -19.72 5.33 -2.74
C ALA A 66 -20.10 4.04 -1.99
N ARG A 67 -21.26 4.02 -1.32
CA ARG A 67 -21.81 2.81 -0.69
C ARG A 67 -22.14 1.71 -1.69
N ALA A 68 -22.71 2.06 -2.85
CA ALA A 68 -22.94 1.10 -3.92
C ALA A 68 -21.62 0.56 -4.50
N ASP A 69 -20.63 1.43 -4.65
CA ASP A 69 -19.26 1.08 -5.09
C ASP A 69 -18.60 0.09 -4.11
N LEU A 70 -18.71 0.33 -2.79
CA LEU A 70 -18.25 -0.58 -1.74
C LEU A 70 -19.00 -1.92 -1.73
N ALA A 71 -20.32 -1.93 -1.98
CA ALA A 71 -21.10 -3.16 -2.04
C ALA A 71 -20.67 -4.07 -3.21
N ALA A 72 -20.37 -3.46 -4.36
CA ALA A 72 -19.76 -4.17 -5.49
C ALA A 72 -18.37 -4.71 -5.12
N GLN A 73 -17.53 -3.89 -4.47
CA GLN A 73 -16.22 -4.34 -3.98
C GLN A 73 -16.36 -5.54 -3.04
N TYR A 74 -17.27 -5.52 -2.07
CA TYR A 74 -17.46 -6.62 -1.11
C TYR A 74 -17.85 -7.92 -1.81
N THR A 75 -18.70 -7.85 -2.83
CA THR A 75 -19.08 -9.01 -3.65
C THR A 75 -17.85 -9.65 -4.31
N THR A 76 -16.94 -8.83 -4.83
CA THR A 76 -15.69 -9.28 -5.42
C THR A 76 -14.67 -9.74 -4.37
N VAL A 77 -14.64 -9.17 -3.17
CA VAL A 77 -13.84 -9.67 -2.03
C VAL A 77 -14.27 -11.09 -1.68
N SER A 78 -15.57 -11.39 -1.65
CA SER A 78 -16.06 -12.75 -1.39
C SER A 78 -15.67 -13.75 -2.49
N ARG A 79 -15.51 -13.29 -3.74
CA ARG A 79 -14.95 -14.11 -4.83
C ARG A 79 -13.47 -14.42 -4.58
N LEU A 80 -12.68 -13.40 -4.20
CA LEU A 80 -11.28 -13.56 -3.82
C LEU A 80 -11.14 -14.56 -2.66
N ASP A 81 -11.93 -14.42 -1.60
CA ASP A 81 -11.92 -15.30 -0.43
C ASP A 81 -12.20 -16.77 -0.81
N GLN A 82 -13.25 -17.01 -1.61
CA GLN A 82 -13.53 -18.36 -2.14
C GLN A 82 -12.38 -18.89 -3.00
N GLY A 83 -11.75 -18.03 -3.82
CA GLY A 83 -10.56 -18.39 -4.61
C GLY A 83 -9.36 -18.81 -3.75
N ILE A 84 -9.11 -18.11 -2.64
CA ILE A 84 -8.09 -18.50 -1.66
C ILE A 84 -8.44 -19.87 -1.06
N GLY A 85 -9.70 -20.07 -0.69
CA GLY A 85 -10.19 -21.36 -0.18
C GLY A 85 -9.94 -22.53 -1.14
N LEU A 86 -10.16 -22.33 -2.45
CA LEU A 86 -9.88 -23.32 -3.48
C LEU A 86 -8.39 -23.62 -3.58
N VAL A 87 -7.53 -22.60 -3.64
CA VAL A 87 -6.06 -22.80 -3.68
C VAL A 87 -5.59 -23.61 -2.48
N LEU A 88 -6.03 -23.27 -1.27
CA LEU A 88 -5.66 -24.01 -0.06
C LEU A 88 -6.21 -25.45 -0.06
N ALA A 89 -7.39 -25.68 -0.62
CA ALA A 89 -7.95 -27.03 -0.78
C ALA A 89 -7.09 -27.88 -1.73
N GLU A 90 -6.66 -27.33 -2.87
CA GLU A 90 -5.77 -28.02 -3.81
C GLU A 90 -4.43 -28.39 -3.17
N LEU A 91 -3.84 -27.49 -2.37
CA LEU A 91 -2.62 -27.80 -1.60
C LEU A 91 -2.84 -28.97 -0.63
N ARG A 92 -3.99 -29.00 0.05
CA ARG A 92 -4.36 -30.10 0.96
C ARG A 92 -4.57 -31.41 0.23
N GLU A 93 -5.32 -31.41 -0.87
CA GLU A 93 -5.61 -32.61 -1.67
C GLU A 93 -4.34 -33.20 -2.29
N ALA A 94 -3.39 -32.34 -2.68
CA ALA A 94 -2.07 -32.74 -3.13
C ALA A 94 -1.14 -33.23 -2.00
N GLY A 95 -1.54 -33.09 -0.72
CA GLY A 95 -0.79 -33.55 0.45
C GLY A 95 0.27 -32.58 0.96
N TYR A 96 0.29 -31.31 0.51
CA TYR A 96 1.33 -30.33 0.84
C TYR A 96 0.91 -29.28 1.89
N GLU A 97 -0.31 -29.36 2.46
CA GLU A 97 -0.82 -28.39 3.45
C GLU A 97 0.10 -28.25 4.68
N ASN A 98 0.67 -29.35 5.17
CA ASN A 98 1.53 -29.34 6.36
C ASN A 98 3.02 -29.08 6.06
N ASP A 99 3.39 -28.84 4.79
CA ASP A 99 4.77 -28.61 4.37
C ASP A 99 4.95 -27.25 3.67
N THR A 100 3.90 -26.41 3.66
CA THR A 100 3.88 -25.14 2.91
C THR A 100 3.74 -23.94 3.84
N LEU A 101 4.68 -22.99 3.77
CA LEU A 101 4.50 -21.64 4.29
C LEU A 101 3.51 -20.88 3.41
N VAL A 102 2.41 -20.38 4.01
CA VAL A 102 1.40 -19.57 3.32
C VAL A 102 1.52 -18.11 3.77
N ILE A 103 1.66 -17.21 2.80
CA ILE A 103 1.63 -15.75 3.03
C ILE A 103 0.49 -15.17 2.19
N TYR A 104 -0.39 -14.40 2.82
CA TYR A 104 -1.44 -13.61 2.14
C TYR A 104 -1.24 -12.12 2.42
N SER A 105 -1.27 -11.32 1.36
CA SER A 105 -1.21 -9.86 1.44
C SER A 105 -1.85 -9.22 0.20
N SER A 106 -1.84 -7.89 0.17
CA SER A 106 -2.27 -7.04 -0.96
C SER A 106 -1.09 -6.17 -1.40
N ASP A 107 -1.12 -5.67 -2.62
CA ASP A 107 -0.04 -4.88 -3.22
C ASP A 107 -0.10 -3.39 -2.85
N ASN A 108 -1.30 -2.84 -2.71
CA ASN A 108 -1.56 -1.46 -2.29
C ASN A 108 -2.99 -1.28 -1.71
N GLY A 109 -3.23 -0.13 -1.10
CA GLY A 109 -4.53 0.24 -0.56
C GLY A 109 -5.66 0.31 -1.60
N ILE A 110 -6.90 0.34 -1.11
CA ILE A 110 -8.12 0.24 -1.94
C ILE A 110 -8.27 1.42 -2.94
N PRO A 111 -8.92 1.22 -4.11
CA PRO A 111 -9.02 2.23 -5.18
C PRO A 111 -10.14 3.26 -4.91
N PHE A 112 -9.98 4.02 -3.82
CA PHE A 112 -10.88 5.07 -3.35
C PHE A 112 -10.08 6.35 -3.03
N PRO A 113 -10.72 7.53 -2.81
CA PRO A 113 -10.01 8.75 -2.44
C PRO A 113 -9.09 8.51 -1.23
N ASN A 114 -7.91 9.13 -1.22
CA ASN A 114 -6.87 8.92 -0.18
C ASN A 114 -6.27 7.49 -0.12
N GLY A 115 -6.79 6.51 -0.86
CA GLY A 115 -6.30 5.13 -0.91
C GLY A 115 -5.15 4.93 -1.89
N ARG A 116 -5.30 4.00 -2.85
CA ARG A 116 -4.33 3.72 -3.94
C ARG A 116 -3.65 5.00 -4.46
N THR A 117 -2.35 4.93 -4.78
CA THR A 117 -1.46 6.03 -5.21
C THR A 117 -1.02 7.01 -4.13
N ASN A 118 -1.48 6.86 -2.87
CA ASN A 118 -1.08 7.72 -1.76
C ASN A 118 -0.15 6.98 -0.80
N LEU A 119 0.77 7.71 -0.16
CA LEU A 119 1.57 7.20 0.96
C LEU A 119 0.96 7.50 2.34
N TYR A 120 -0.34 7.85 2.37
CA TYR A 120 -1.14 7.81 3.59
C TYR A 120 -1.40 6.35 4.02
N GLY A 121 -1.92 6.15 5.22
CA GLY A 121 -2.21 4.82 5.76
C GLY A 121 -3.22 4.07 4.90
N SER A 122 -4.25 4.76 4.42
CA SER A 122 -5.25 4.19 3.51
C SER A 122 -4.70 3.70 2.16
N GLY A 123 -3.50 4.14 1.76
CA GLY A 123 -2.84 3.71 0.52
C GLY A 123 -1.73 2.68 0.71
N THR A 124 -1.27 2.44 1.95
CA THR A 124 -0.08 1.62 2.24
C THR A 124 -0.28 0.57 3.35
N ALA A 125 -1.40 0.61 4.07
CA ALA A 125 -1.73 -0.38 5.08
C ALA A 125 -2.38 -1.60 4.42
N GLU A 126 -1.63 -2.70 4.37
CA GLU A 126 -2.06 -3.94 3.73
C GLU A 126 -2.44 -5.02 4.75
N PRO A 127 -3.39 -5.93 4.44
CA PRO A 127 -3.54 -7.16 5.19
C PRO A 127 -2.24 -7.97 5.10
N MET A 128 -1.86 -8.64 6.19
CA MET A 128 -0.70 -9.52 6.21
C MET A 128 -1.00 -10.73 7.10
N LEU A 129 -1.12 -11.90 6.48
CA LEU A 129 -1.25 -13.18 7.17
C LEU A 129 -0.05 -14.06 6.81
N VAL A 130 0.59 -14.65 7.81
CA VAL A 130 1.70 -15.58 7.64
C VAL A 130 1.39 -16.84 8.44
N SER A 131 1.28 -17.98 7.76
CA SER A 131 0.98 -19.28 8.35
C SER A 131 2.11 -20.24 8.01
N SER A 132 2.92 -20.55 9.02
CA SER A 132 3.96 -21.59 8.93
C SER A 132 3.43 -22.88 9.55
N PRO A 133 3.61 -24.05 8.89
CA PRO A 133 3.23 -25.32 9.49
C PRO A 133 4.20 -25.77 10.59
N GLU A 134 5.41 -25.21 10.62
CA GLU A 134 6.47 -25.50 11.60
C GLU A 134 6.39 -24.61 12.85
N HIS A 135 5.85 -23.39 12.71
CA HIS A 135 5.73 -22.41 13.80
C HIS A 135 4.25 -22.10 14.08
N ARG A 136 3.67 -22.82 15.05
CA ARG A 136 2.24 -22.78 15.37
C ARG A 136 1.92 -22.04 16.68
N GLU A 137 2.93 -21.58 17.41
CA GLU A 137 2.83 -20.99 18.74
C GLU A 137 1.90 -19.78 18.80
N ARG A 138 1.80 -19.04 17.70
CA ARG A 138 1.01 -17.82 17.59
C ARG A 138 -0.14 -17.89 16.57
N TRP A 139 -0.51 -19.09 16.12
CA TRP A 139 -1.68 -19.25 15.25
C TRP A 139 -2.95 -18.66 15.90
N GLY A 140 -3.72 -17.91 15.12
CA GLY A 140 -4.90 -17.16 15.61
C GLY A 140 -4.56 -15.92 16.43
N GLY A 141 -3.29 -15.60 16.65
CA GLY A 141 -2.84 -14.39 17.32
C GLY A 141 -2.74 -13.18 16.38
N THR A 142 -2.56 -12.01 16.98
CA THR A 142 -2.28 -10.74 16.28
C THR A 142 -0.90 -10.22 16.68
N SER A 143 -0.22 -9.53 15.75
CA SER A 143 1.05 -8.83 15.98
C SER A 143 0.84 -7.32 15.94
N GLN A 144 1.59 -6.58 16.76
CA GLN A 144 1.66 -5.11 16.73
C GLN A 144 2.96 -4.62 16.10
N ALA A 145 3.80 -5.54 15.64
CA ALA A 145 5.06 -5.21 14.98
C ALA A 145 4.82 -4.55 13.61
N TYR A 146 5.64 -3.54 13.31
CA TYR A 146 5.56 -2.80 12.05
C TYR A 146 6.38 -3.55 11.00
N VAL A 147 5.71 -3.98 9.94
CA VAL A 147 6.27 -4.81 8.85
C VAL A 147 6.00 -4.18 7.49
N SER A 148 6.76 -4.58 6.48
CA SER A 148 6.65 -4.10 5.11
C SER A 148 6.54 -5.28 4.14
N LEU A 149 5.96 -5.06 2.95
CA LEU A 149 6.05 -6.04 1.85
C LEU A 149 7.50 -6.33 1.45
N LEU A 150 8.44 -5.40 1.73
CA LEU A 150 9.88 -5.62 1.58
C LEU A 150 10.42 -6.76 2.45
N ASP A 151 9.67 -7.19 3.47
CA ASP A 151 10.01 -8.31 4.35
C ASP A 151 9.64 -9.68 3.74
N ILE A 152 8.81 -9.74 2.69
CA ILE A 152 8.38 -11.02 2.07
C ILE A 152 9.59 -11.75 1.46
N THR A 153 10.37 -11.09 0.61
CA THR A 153 11.56 -11.70 -0.02
C THR A 153 12.55 -12.27 1.01
N PRO A 154 13.03 -11.51 2.00
CA PRO A 154 13.93 -12.08 3.02
C PRO A 154 13.27 -13.17 3.86
N THR A 155 11.94 -13.14 4.09
CA THR A 155 11.21 -14.23 4.76
C THR A 155 11.22 -15.52 3.94
N LEU A 156 10.97 -15.45 2.63
CA LEU A 156 10.98 -16.62 1.75
C LEU A 156 12.39 -17.18 1.59
N LEU A 157 13.41 -16.32 1.48
CA LEU A 157 14.81 -16.73 1.45
C LEU A 157 15.21 -17.45 2.73
N ASP A 158 14.80 -16.93 3.90
CA ASP A 158 15.02 -17.57 5.20
C ASP A 158 14.32 -18.94 5.28
N TRP A 159 13.04 -19.02 4.87
CA TRP A 159 12.27 -20.27 4.82
C TRP A 159 12.96 -21.37 4.01
N PHE A 160 13.54 -21.02 2.85
CA PHE A 160 14.27 -21.97 2.02
C PHE A 160 15.77 -22.08 2.35
N SER A 161 16.25 -21.40 3.40
CA SER A 161 17.66 -21.34 3.77
C SER A 161 18.59 -20.88 2.62
N ILE A 162 18.13 -19.93 1.81
CA ILE A 162 18.85 -19.37 0.67
C ILE A 162 19.49 -18.04 1.09
N PRO A 163 20.82 -17.89 1.06
CA PRO A 163 21.45 -16.61 1.34
C PRO A 163 21.20 -15.61 0.21
N TYR A 164 20.97 -14.35 0.56
CA TYR A 164 20.93 -13.28 -0.45
C TYR A 164 22.34 -13.04 -1.03
N PRO A 165 22.53 -13.09 -2.36
CA PRO A 165 23.85 -12.95 -2.95
C PRO A 165 24.38 -11.53 -2.82
N SER A 166 25.71 -11.38 -2.76
CA SER A 166 26.37 -10.08 -2.89
C SER A 166 26.61 -9.76 -4.36
N TYR A 167 26.01 -8.68 -4.85
CA TYR A 167 26.16 -8.21 -6.23
C TYR A 167 25.90 -6.70 -6.32
N PHE A 168 26.25 -6.10 -7.46
CA PHE A 168 26.03 -4.68 -7.76
C PHE A 168 25.06 -4.55 -8.93
N LEU A 169 24.17 -3.55 -8.90
CA LEU A 169 23.38 -3.19 -10.06
C LEU A 169 24.21 -2.33 -11.03
N PRO A 170 23.97 -2.43 -12.34
CA PRO A 170 24.53 -1.49 -13.31
C PRO A 170 24.14 -0.06 -12.95
N GLY A 171 25.12 0.85 -12.87
CA GLY A 171 24.87 2.26 -12.56
C GLY A 171 24.92 2.64 -11.07
N THR A 172 25.07 1.68 -10.15
CA THR A 172 25.34 1.93 -8.72
C THR A 172 26.78 1.50 -8.37
N PRO A 173 27.77 2.41 -8.35
CA PRO A 173 29.18 2.01 -8.37
C PRO A 173 29.82 1.78 -6.99
N THR A 174 29.15 2.09 -5.88
CA THR A 174 29.83 2.23 -4.58
C THR A 174 29.37 1.26 -3.48
N THR A 175 28.16 0.68 -3.56
CA THR A 175 27.65 -0.28 -2.56
C THR A 175 26.97 -1.49 -3.21
N PRO A 176 27.20 -2.71 -2.68
CA PRO A 176 26.45 -3.88 -3.13
C PRO A 176 24.98 -3.74 -2.73
N VAL A 177 24.09 -4.38 -3.50
CA VAL A 177 22.66 -4.41 -3.18
C VAL A 177 22.46 -5.09 -1.84
N SER A 178 21.75 -4.43 -0.94
CA SER A 178 21.32 -5.00 0.34
C SER A 178 19.82 -4.86 0.50
N LEU A 179 19.17 -5.92 1.00
CA LEU A 179 17.79 -5.84 1.44
C LEU A 179 17.71 -5.00 2.72
N THR A 180 16.73 -4.11 2.79
CA THR A 180 16.40 -3.36 4.02
C THR A 180 15.26 -3.98 4.83
N GLY A 181 14.51 -4.90 4.21
CA GLY A 181 13.55 -5.76 4.90
C GLY A 181 14.24 -6.85 5.71
N ARG A 182 13.44 -7.61 6.47
CA ARG A 182 13.87 -8.68 7.37
C ARG A 182 12.95 -9.89 7.29
N SER A 183 13.44 -11.05 7.72
CA SER A 183 12.58 -12.23 7.86
C SER A 183 11.52 -12.02 8.94
N LEU A 184 10.28 -12.42 8.64
CA LEU A 184 9.14 -12.40 9.56
C LEU A 184 9.04 -13.70 10.38
N LEU A 185 9.80 -14.76 10.04
CA LEU A 185 9.73 -16.04 10.74
C LEU A 185 9.94 -15.93 12.26
N PRO A 186 10.88 -15.10 12.78
CA PRO A 186 11.03 -14.94 14.23
C PRO A 186 9.76 -14.43 14.94
N ALA A 187 8.94 -13.63 14.25
CA ALA A 187 7.69 -13.10 14.82
C ALA A 187 6.60 -14.17 14.97
N LEU A 188 6.71 -15.29 14.26
CA LEU A 188 5.78 -16.41 14.36
C LEU A 188 5.93 -17.15 15.70
N VAL A 189 7.11 -17.09 16.31
CA VAL A 189 7.41 -17.73 17.61
C VAL A 189 7.21 -16.74 18.77
N THR A 190 7.76 -15.53 18.67
CA THR A 190 7.73 -14.52 19.74
C THR A 190 7.42 -13.15 19.18
N GLU A 191 6.55 -12.39 19.86
CA GLU A 191 6.27 -11.00 19.48
C GLU A 191 7.56 -10.15 19.51
N PRO A 192 7.95 -9.53 18.39
CA PRO A 192 9.08 -8.62 18.37
C PRO A 192 8.85 -7.46 19.35
N SER A 193 9.91 -7.04 20.04
CA SER A 193 9.81 -5.87 20.92
C SER A 193 9.35 -4.63 20.13
N PRO A 194 8.47 -3.78 20.70
CA PRO A 194 8.09 -2.51 20.09
C PRO A 194 9.25 -1.54 19.83
N ALA A 195 10.43 -1.76 20.40
CA ALA A 195 11.61 -0.97 20.07
C ALA A 195 12.36 -1.49 18.84
N ALA A 196 12.12 -2.74 18.43
CA ALA A 196 12.85 -3.40 17.35
C ALA A 196 12.15 -3.26 16.00
N TRP A 197 10.82 -3.42 15.96
CA TRP A 197 10.01 -3.48 14.75
C TRP A 197 8.93 -2.41 14.81
N HIS A 198 9.36 -1.16 14.61
CA HIS A 198 8.52 0.03 14.80
C HIS A 198 8.77 1.10 13.75
N THR A 199 9.41 0.74 12.64
CA THR A 199 9.76 1.66 11.57
C THR A 199 9.55 0.97 10.23
N VAL A 200 8.75 1.58 9.38
CA VAL A 200 8.55 1.16 7.98
C VAL A 200 8.70 2.37 7.06
N TYR A 201 9.09 2.10 5.82
CA TYR A 201 9.36 3.11 4.81
C TYR A 201 8.52 2.84 3.56
N ALA A 202 8.23 3.88 2.79
CA ALA A 202 7.58 3.77 1.50
C ALA A 202 8.16 4.82 0.52
N SER A 203 8.18 4.45 -0.76
CA SER A 203 8.68 5.29 -1.84
C SER A 203 7.80 5.13 -3.07
N GLN A 204 7.37 6.24 -3.65
CA GLN A 204 6.62 6.28 -4.91
C GLN A 204 7.21 7.38 -5.79
N SER A 205 7.35 7.13 -7.09
CA SER A 205 7.82 8.14 -8.05
C SER A 205 6.76 8.44 -9.12
N LEU A 206 6.27 7.39 -9.77
CA LEU A 206 5.23 7.44 -10.81
C LEU A 206 4.08 6.51 -10.43
N HIS A 207 2.95 6.69 -11.08
CA HIS A 207 1.92 5.65 -11.18
C HIS A 207 1.69 5.33 -12.68
N GLU A 208 0.91 6.14 -13.39
CA GLU A 208 1.02 6.24 -14.84
C GLU A 208 2.25 7.09 -15.22
N VAL A 209 2.74 6.93 -16.46
CA VAL A 209 3.91 7.69 -16.95
C VAL A 209 3.69 9.21 -16.92
N THR A 210 2.44 9.66 -17.03
CA THR A 210 2.03 11.07 -16.96
C THR A 210 1.89 11.59 -15.52
N MET A 211 1.89 10.70 -14.53
CA MET A 211 1.64 11.03 -13.12
C MET A 211 2.96 11.18 -12.35
N TYR A 212 3.70 12.25 -12.62
CA TYR A 212 4.94 12.56 -11.91
C TYR A 212 4.70 13.35 -10.61
N TYR A 213 4.51 12.62 -9.52
CA TYR A 213 4.36 13.15 -8.17
C TYR A 213 5.12 12.26 -7.16
N PRO A 214 6.46 12.39 -7.06
CA PRO A 214 7.23 11.55 -6.16
C PRO A 214 6.96 11.87 -4.69
N ILE A 215 6.78 10.82 -3.90
CA ILE A 215 6.57 10.88 -2.44
C ILE A 215 7.54 9.91 -1.75
N ARG A 216 8.07 10.32 -0.61
CA ARG A 216 8.84 9.46 0.31
C ARG A 216 8.17 9.48 1.67
N SER A 217 8.11 8.35 2.36
CA SER A 217 7.48 8.28 3.68
C SER A 217 8.24 7.38 4.64
N ILE A 218 8.19 7.76 5.91
CA ILE A 218 8.59 6.95 7.06
C ILE A 218 7.43 6.95 8.06
N HIS A 219 7.11 5.77 8.59
CA HIS A 219 6.20 5.60 9.71
C HIS A 219 6.98 4.97 10.86
N GLN A 220 7.20 5.72 11.94
CA GLN A 220 7.92 5.27 13.12
C GLN A 220 7.10 5.47 14.40
N GLY A 221 6.82 4.38 15.10
CA GLY A 221 5.97 4.38 16.28
C GLY A 221 4.63 5.06 15.95
N ALA A 222 4.28 6.11 16.68
CA ALA A 222 3.02 6.83 16.47
C ALA A 222 3.02 7.81 15.29
N TYR A 223 4.18 8.11 14.70
CA TYR A 223 4.32 9.23 13.77
C TYR A 223 4.53 8.77 12.34
N ARG A 224 3.75 9.31 11.41
CA ARG A 224 4.00 9.18 9.98
C ARG A 224 4.45 10.52 9.41
N LEU A 225 5.53 10.49 8.62
CA LEU A 225 6.04 11.63 7.85
C LEU A 225 5.96 11.31 6.36
N LEU A 226 5.45 12.25 5.57
CA LEU A 226 5.50 12.24 4.10
C LEU A 226 6.32 13.44 3.60
N HIS A 227 7.11 13.21 2.55
CA HIS A 227 7.80 14.24 1.76
C HIS A 227 7.22 14.24 0.35
N ASN A 228 6.45 15.27 0.00
CA ASN A 228 5.91 15.49 -1.33
C ASN A 228 6.91 16.30 -2.16
N LEU A 229 7.73 15.62 -2.97
CA LEU A 229 8.82 16.29 -3.71
C LEU A 229 8.29 17.31 -4.73
N HIS A 230 7.08 17.08 -5.25
CA HIS A 230 6.44 17.94 -6.26
C HIS A 230 5.19 18.68 -5.75
N TYR A 231 5.18 19.03 -4.46
CA TYR A 231 4.01 19.59 -3.75
C TYR A 231 3.38 20.86 -4.36
N ARG A 232 4.14 21.66 -5.13
CA ARG A 232 3.62 22.86 -5.82
C ARG A 232 2.69 22.54 -7.00
N MET A 233 2.73 21.31 -7.50
CA MET A 233 1.82 20.83 -8.55
C MET A 233 0.64 20.09 -7.93
N PRO A 234 -0.53 20.06 -8.59
CA PRO A 234 -1.65 19.27 -8.09
C PRO A 234 -1.32 17.77 -8.11
N PHE A 235 -1.76 17.04 -7.09
CA PHE A 235 -1.69 15.58 -7.04
C PHE A 235 -2.43 14.98 -8.25
N PRO A 236 -1.78 14.11 -9.04
CA PRO A 236 -2.40 13.55 -10.24
C PRO A 236 -3.44 12.48 -9.89
N ILE A 237 -4.43 12.28 -10.77
CA ILE A 237 -5.46 11.24 -10.66
C ILE A 237 -5.30 10.29 -11.84
N ASP A 238 -5.25 8.98 -11.56
CA ASP A 238 -5.16 7.95 -12.59
C ASP A 238 -6.48 7.79 -13.34
N GLN A 239 -6.41 7.31 -14.59
CA GLN A 239 -7.54 7.22 -15.51
C GLN A 239 -8.61 6.25 -15.02
N ASP A 240 -8.18 5.13 -14.43
CA ASP A 240 -9.06 4.11 -13.87
C ASP A 240 -9.89 4.65 -12.70
N PHE A 241 -9.23 5.34 -11.77
CA PHE A 241 -9.88 5.92 -10.61
C PHE A 241 -10.73 7.14 -10.98
N TYR A 242 -10.31 7.95 -11.96
CA TYR A 242 -11.06 9.10 -12.44
C TYR A 242 -12.48 8.72 -12.86
N VAL A 243 -12.65 7.60 -13.57
CA VAL A 243 -13.97 7.12 -14.02
C VAL A 243 -14.75 6.34 -12.97
N SER A 244 -14.20 6.17 -11.76
CA SER A 244 -14.93 5.49 -10.68
C SER A 244 -16.19 6.26 -10.28
N PRO A 245 -17.29 5.57 -9.93
CA PRO A 245 -18.51 6.23 -9.47
C PRO A 245 -18.24 7.16 -8.28
N THR A 246 -17.41 6.71 -7.33
CA THR A 246 -17.05 7.49 -6.14
C THR A 246 -16.33 8.79 -6.49
N PHE A 247 -15.34 8.76 -7.38
CA PHE A 247 -14.61 9.97 -7.75
C PHE A 247 -15.49 10.93 -8.59
N GLN A 248 -16.31 10.39 -9.49
CA GLN A 248 -17.26 11.20 -10.27
C GLN A 248 -18.30 11.90 -9.39
N ASP A 249 -18.83 11.23 -8.37
CA ASP A 249 -19.74 11.85 -7.39
C ASP A 249 -19.04 12.94 -6.57
N LEU A 250 -17.84 12.66 -6.06
CA LEU A 250 -17.02 13.64 -5.34
C LEU A 250 -16.73 14.88 -6.20
N LEU A 251 -16.34 14.70 -7.46
CA LEU A 251 -16.05 15.77 -8.40
C LEU A 251 -17.30 16.61 -8.70
N ASN A 252 -18.42 15.95 -9.01
CA ASN A 252 -19.68 16.63 -9.33
C ASN A 252 -20.22 17.44 -8.13
N ASN A 253 -20.19 16.87 -6.93
CA ASN A 253 -20.63 17.58 -5.72
C ASN A 253 -19.73 18.78 -5.43
N THR A 254 -18.41 18.64 -5.60
CA THR A 254 -17.45 19.75 -5.48
C THR A 254 -17.76 20.87 -6.49
N LEU A 255 -17.92 20.54 -7.78
CA LEU A 255 -18.16 21.53 -8.84
C LEU A 255 -19.51 22.26 -8.69
N THR A 256 -20.51 21.58 -8.13
CA THR A 256 -21.86 22.13 -7.92
C THR A 256 -22.04 22.79 -6.55
N GLY A 257 -20.99 22.83 -5.72
CA GLY A 257 -21.05 23.38 -4.36
C GLY A 257 -21.95 22.60 -3.41
N ARG A 258 -22.23 21.33 -3.71
CA ARG A 258 -22.99 20.43 -2.83
C ARG A 258 -22.06 19.79 -1.80
N PRO A 259 -22.58 19.44 -0.59
CA PRO A 259 -21.80 18.69 0.38
C PRO A 259 -21.26 17.40 -0.23
N THR A 260 -19.96 17.14 -0.06
CA THR A 260 -19.29 15.96 -0.63
C THR A 260 -19.41 14.73 0.26
N GLY A 261 -19.73 14.90 1.55
CA GLY A 261 -19.70 13.80 2.53
C GLY A 261 -18.29 13.26 2.80
N TRP A 262 -17.25 13.98 2.40
CA TRP A 262 -15.85 13.58 2.51
C TRP A 262 -15.12 14.37 3.60
N PHE A 263 -14.14 13.74 4.27
CA PHE A 263 -13.34 14.37 5.33
C PHE A 263 -12.33 15.42 4.83
N LYS A 264 -12.08 15.45 3.51
CA LYS A 264 -11.21 16.42 2.82
C LYS A 264 -12.01 17.16 1.74
N THR A 265 -11.37 18.18 1.16
CA THR A 265 -11.79 18.80 -0.10
C THR A 265 -10.86 18.41 -1.24
N LEU A 266 -11.32 18.46 -2.50
CA LEU A 266 -10.43 18.25 -3.65
C LEU A 266 -9.27 19.25 -3.69
N GLN A 267 -9.48 20.49 -3.23
CA GLN A 267 -8.41 21.48 -3.13
C GLN A 267 -7.27 21.01 -2.21
N GLN A 268 -7.60 20.51 -1.02
CA GLN A 268 -6.60 19.95 -0.09
C GLN A 268 -5.97 18.66 -0.62
N TYR A 269 -6.74 17.85 -1.35
CA TYR A 269 -6.24 16.61 -1.93
C TYR A 269 -5.22 16.86 -3.05
N TYR A 270 -5.48 17.88 -3.88
CA TYR A 270 -4.59 18.27 -4.97
C TYR A 270 -3.36 19.02 -4.47
N TYR A 271 -3.53 20.03 -3.62
CA TYR A 271 -2.44 20.91 -3.20
C TYR A 271 -2.04 20.61 -1.76
N ARG A 272 -0.99 19.80 -1.63
CA ARG A 272 -0.47 19.31 -0.35
C ARG A 272 0.75 20.11 0.07
N ASP A 273 1.06 20.05 1.36
CA ASP A 273 2.31 20.62 1.89
C ASP A 273 3.52 19.79 1.46
N ARG A 274 4.70 20.41 1.43
CA ARG A 274 5.96 19.70 1.16
C ARG A 274 6.21 18.58 2.18
N TRP A 275 5.96 18.87 3.45
CA TRP A 275 6.09 17.94 4.56
C TRP A 275 4.75 17.78 5.23
N GLU A 276 4.31 16.54 5.39
CA GLU A 276 3.11 16.20 6.16
C GLU A 276 3.50 15.28 7.32
N LEU A 277 3.30 15.72 8.56
CA LEU A 277 3.58 14.96 9.77
C LEU A 277 2.27 14.68 10.52
N PHE A 278 2.02 13.43 10.88
CA PHE A 278 0.81 13.02 11.59
C PHE A 278 1.15 12.24 12.85
N ASP A 279 0.37 12.45 13.93
CA ASP A 279 0.37 11.60 15.13
C ASP A 279 -0.84 10.67 15.09
N LEU A 280 -0.62 9.41 14.74
CA LEU A 280 -1.68 8.44 14.50
C LEU A 280 -2.40 7.97 15.77
N ARG A 281 -1.91 8.35 16.97
CA ARG A 281 -2.62 8.04 18.23
C ARG A 281 -3.84 8.93 18.42
N SER A 282 -3.73 10.20 18.05
CA SER A 282 -4.78 11.21 18.18
C SER A 282 -5.48 11.49 16.86
N ASP A 283 -4.79 11.29 15.74
CA ASP A 283 -5.28 11.52 14.38
C ASP A 283 -4.97 10.30 13.48
N PRO A 284 -5.66 9.16 13.69
CA PRO A 284 -5.45 7.96 12.88
C PRO A 284 -5.80 8.15 11.39
N GLU A 285 -6.47 9.27 11.07
CA GLU A 285 -7.05 9.58 9.77
C GLU A 285 -6.20 10.57 8.97
N GLU A 286 -5.12 11.06 9.58
CA GLU A 286 -4.14 11.94 8.94
C GLU A 286 -4.79 13.19 8.35
N ALA A 287 -5.68 13.80 9.15
CA ALA A 287 -6.42 14.99 8.79
C ALA A 287 -5.69 16.28 9.18
N VAL A 288 -4.81 16.24 10.19
CA VAL A 288 -4.14 17.42 10.75
C VAL A 288 -2.63 17.33 10.55
N ASN A 289 -2.10 18.14 9.63
CA ASN A 289 -0.66 18.25 9.41
C ASN A 289 0.02 18.98 10.58
N LEU A 290 0.96 18.30 11.24
CA LEU A 290 1.74 18.79 12.37
C LEU A 290 3.16 19.26 11.99
N ALA A 291 3.53 19.23 10.71
CA ALA A 291 4.88 19.57 10.28
C ALA A 291 5.27 21.02 10.60
N GLY A 292 4.29 21.91 10.71
CA GLY A 292 4.48 23.31 11.10
C GLY A 292 4.47 23.57 12.61
N ASP A 293 4.22 22.56 13.46
CA ASP A 293 4.15 22.72 14.90
C ASP A 293 5.57 22.80 15.52
N PRO A 294 5.97 23.93 16.13
CA PRO A 294 7.28 24.07 16.75
C PRO A 294 7.55 23.06 17.88
N ALA A 295 6.50 22.57 18.55
CA ALA A 295 6.64 21.58 19.62
C ALA A 295 7.09 20.20 19.08
N LEU A 296 6.81 19.92 17.80
CA LEU A 296 7.14 18.66 17.14
C LEU A 296 8.34 18.77 16.20
N ALA A 297 8.99 19.93 16.12
CA ALA A 297 10.20 20.10 15.29
C ALA A 297 11.30 19.05 15.57
N PRO A 298 11.61 18.65 16.82
CA PRO A 298 12.59 17.59 17.06
C PRO A 298 12.17 16.22 16.50
N VAL A 299 10.86 15.91 16.51
CA VAL A 299 10.31 14.67 15.93
C VAL A 299 10.43 14.72 14.41
N LEU A 300 10.04 15.86 13.80
CA LEU A 300 10.15 16.08 12.36
C LEU A 300 11.59 15.87 11.87
N GLU A 301 12.57 16.54 12.49
CA GLU A 301 13.98 16.42 12.07
C GLU A 301 14.50 14.99 12.24
N SER A 302 14.17 14.30 13.34
CA SER A 302 14.59 12.91 13.52
C SER A 302 14.03 11.97 12.45
N LEU A 303 12.77 12.16 12.04
CA LEU A 303 12.15 11.37 10.97
C LEU A 303 12.73 11.72 9.60
N ARG A 304 13.02 13.00 9.34
CA ARG A 304 13.70 13.45 8.11
C ARG A 304 15.06 12.80 7.96
N ASP A 305 15.87 12.81 9.02
CA ASP A 305 17.21 12.20 9.02
C ASP A 305 17.15 10.69 8.75
N ARG A 306 16.18 9.99 9.36
CA ARG A 306 15.97 8.54 9.17
C ARG A 306 15.47 8.21 7.77
N LEU A 307 14.58 9.03 7.22
CA LEU A 307 14.09 8.88 5.86
C LEU A 307 15.23 9.11 4.86
N LEU A 308 15.99 10.19 5.02
CA LEU A 308 17.15 10.51 4.19
C LEU A 308 18.21 9.41 4.24
N LYS A 309 18.50 8.88 5.44
CA LYS A 309 19.41 7.75 5.58
C LYS A 309 18.93 6.54 4.78
N TRP A 310 17.66 6.17 4.89
CA TRP A 310 17.10 5.05 4.13
C TRP A 310 17.15 5.27 2.62
N GLN A 311 16.92 6.51 2.16
CA GLN A 311 17.07 6.88 0.74
C GLN A 311 18.51 6.67 0.25
N TRP A 312 19.52 7.08 1.02
CA TRP A 312 20.92 6.81 0.68
C TRP A 312 21.26 5.32 0.71
N ASP A 313 20.84 4.62 1.77
CA ASP A 313 21.10 3.18 1.95
C ASP A 313 20.49 2.33 0.81
N THR A 314 19.44 2.85 0.15
CA THR A 314 18.74 2.20 -0.98
C THR A 314 19.09 2.77 -2.35
N GLY A 315 20.01 3.75 -2.43
CA GLY A 315 20.43 4.35 -3.69
C GLY A 315 19.34 5.12 -4.43
N ASP A 316 18.45 5.82 -3.70
CA ASP A 316 17.34 6.58 -4.27
C ASP A 316 17.81 7.72 -5.19
N PRO A 317 17.47 7.69 -6.50
CA PRO A 317 17.87 8.75 -7.43
C PRO A 317 17.28 10.12 -7.13
N TRP A 318 16.20 10.19 -6.32
CA TRP A 318 15.55 11.43 -5.90
C TRP A 318 16.04 11.96 -4.55
N VAL A 319 17.09 11.37 -3.96
CA VAL A 319 17.55 11.68 -2.60
C VAL A 319 17.85 13.16 -2.34
N CYS A 320 18.31 13.90 -3.35
CA CYS A 320 18.59 15.34 -3.25
C CYS A 320 17.44 16.24 -3.71
N GLY A 321 16.40 15.67 -4.33
CA GLY A 321 15.27 16.44 -4.84
C GLY A 321 14.32 16.88 -3.72
N PRO A 322 13.60 18.01 -3.88
CA PRO A 322 13.57 18.91 -5.05
C PRO A 322 14.51 20.13 -4.98
N ASP A 323 15.22 20.34 -3.87
CA ASP A 323 16.02 21.55 -3.58
C ASP A 323 17.49 21.46 -4.01
N ALA A 324 17.97 20.26 -4.34
CA ALA A 324 19.34 20.00 -4.72
C ALA A 324 19.48 18.99 -5.88
N VAL A 325 20.68 18.92 -6.44
CA VAL A 325 21.10 17.93 -7.44
C VAL A 325 22.08 16.96 -6.81
N LEU A 326 21.96 15.68 -7.17
CA LEU A 326 22.90 14.63 -6.78
C LEU A 326 24.18 14.73 -7.62
N GLU A 327 25.33 14.94 -6.97
CA GLU A 327 26.66 15.02 -7.56
C GLU A 327 27.61 14.01 -6.88
N ASP A 328 27.67 12.79 -7.41
CA ASP A 328 28.41 11.66 -6.83
C ASP A 328 29.93 11.91 -6.64
N LYS A 329 30.49 12.92 -7.33
CA LYS A 329 31.92 13.23 -7.31
C LYS A 329 32.32 14.32 -6.33
N LEU A 330 31.34 15.00 -5.72
CA LEU A 330 31.56 16.17 -4.88
C LEU A 330 31.03 15.93 -3.47
N GLU A 331 31.58 16.67 -2.51
CA GLU A 331 31.09 16.71 -1.13
C GLU A 331 30.66 18.13 -0.74
N PRO A 332 29.46 18.33 -0.15
CA PRO A 332 28.39 17.33 0.01
C PRO A 332 27.81 16.86 -1.33
N HIS A 333 27.36 15.60 -1.40
CA HIS A 333 26.76 15.01 -2.61
C HIS A 333 25.50 15.72 -3.09
N CYS A 334 24.66 16.25 -2.19
CA CYS A 334 23.53 17.09 -2.58
C CYS A 334 23.96 18.56 -2.70
N ARG A 335 23.90 19.10 -3.93
CA ARG A 335 24.29 20.49 -4.24
C ARG A 335 23.06 21.38 -4.40
N PRO A 336 22.95 22.49 -3.65
CA PRO A 336 21.74 23.31 -3.64
C PRO A 336 21.50 23.99 -5.00
N LEU A 337 20.24 24.07 -5.41
CA LEU A 337 19.80 24.74 -6.65
C LEU A 337 19.45 26.22 -6.46
N TYR A 338 19.22 26.67 -5.22
CA TYR A 338 18.71 28.02 -4.91
C TYR A 338 17.42 28.36 -5.70
N ASN A 339 16.51 27.38 -5.83
CA ASN A 339 15.30 27.45 -6.66
C ASN A 339 14.06 27.99 -5.91
N GLY A 340 14.25 28.62 -4.75
CA GLY A 340 13.18 29.17 -3.92
C GLY A 340 12.31 28.12 -3.24
N LEU A 341 12.88 26.95 -2.94
CA LEU A 341 12.30 25.87 -2.14
C LEU A 341 12.95 25.71 -0.77
#